data_AF-A0A1R3X5B5-F1
#
_entry.id   AF-A0A1R3X5B5-F1
#
_cell.length_a   1.000
_cell.length_b   1.000
_cell.length_c   1.000
_cell.angle_alpha   90.00
_cell.angle_beta   90.00
_cell.angle_gamma   90.00
#
_symmetry.space_group_name_H-M   'P 1'
#
loop_
_entity.id
_entity.type
_entity.pdbx_description
1 polymer ?
#
loop_
_entity_poly.entity_id
_entity_poly.type
_entity_poly.pdbx_seq_one_letter_code
_entity_poly.pdbx_strand_id
1 'polypeptide(L)'
;MSSTYIETGGQVRVYDSAVKAHDRLPLGTYRVRFSSKEGFSLVRTADLAVGAEKVYGQREAKVDKIFRTYARLDRNLGVMLSGNKGQGKSMFLRMVAERAIAQGLPVVLVTEDADGIVDFLDTLDECLVIFDEFEKVFASGRGHLAEPNRQNQFLTLFDGMSSVRRIYCVTVNDVQDVSHYIVNRPGRFHYHMRFDYPGPDEVREYLADQAPHAAASEVENAALFSRRVNLTYDHLRAIAFEMNHPEAKFSEIVEDLNIKAIEPSTYRVEAKYLDGTVLADESVLNLHERSDVQRTIELRGTQRALFFSFAPRDVVFEDDGSISIPVHTIDAMDEDEELPDELPARITLTLVGQTSYSFDR
;
A
#
# COMPACT_ATOMS: atom_id res chain seq x y z
N MET A 1 -17.72 49.96 7.33
CA MET A 1 -16.77 48.85 7.10
C MET A 1 -15.42 49.48 6.86
N SER A 2 -14.42 49.24 7.71
CA SER A 2 -13.06 49.71 7.44
C SER A 2 -12.43 48.79 6.40
N SER A 3 -11.78 49.38 5.40
CA SER A 3 -11.04 48.66 4.37
C SER A 3 -9.56 48.61 4.73
N THR A 4 -8.92 47.47 4.48
CA THR A 4 -7.47 47.29 4.62
C THR A 4 -6.84 47.32 3.24
N TYR A 5 -5.75 48.07 3.06
CA TYR A 5 -5.04 48.18 1.79
C TYR A 5 -3.69 47.46 1.93
N ILE A 6 -3.43 46.48 1.06
CA ILE A 6 -2.16 45.76 1.00
C ILE A 6 -1.47 46.14 -0.31
N GLU A 7 -0.24 46.65 -0.24
CA GLU A 7 0.58 46.97 -1.40
C GLU A 7 1.63 45.89 -1.64
N THR A 8 1.73 45.40 -2.88
CA THR A 8 2.75 44.42 -3.28
C THR A 8 3.20 44.72 -4.71
N GLY A 9 4.49 44.95 -4.93
CA GLY A 9 5.03 45.22 -6.27
C GLY A 9 4.41 46.44 -6.98
N GLY A 10 3.95 47.45 -6.23
CA GLY A 10 3.26 48.64 -6.76
C GLY A 10 1.78 48.44 -7.09
N GLN A 11 1.21 47.25 -6.82
CA GLN A 11 -0.24 47.02 -6.87
C GLN A 11 -0.84 47.16 -5.47
N VAL A 12 -1.88 47.97 -5.33
CA VAL A 12 -2.65 48.10 -4.09
C VAL A 12 -3.92 47.26 -4.20
N ARG A 13 -4.07 46.27 -3.34
CA ARG A 13 -5.27 45.43 -3.21
C ARG A 13 -6.08 45.88 -1.99
N VAL A 14 -7.40 45.98 -2.18
CA VAL A 14 -8.34 46.40 -1.13
C VAL A 14 -9.03 45.17 -0.56
N TYR A 15 -8.98 45.03 0.75
CA TYR A 15 -9.59 43.95 1.51
C TYR A 15 -10.50 44.52 2.61
N ASP A 16 -11.25 43.64 3.27
CA ASP A 16 -12.02 44.01 4.44
C ASP A 16 -11.10 44.20 5.68
N SER A 17 -11.72 44.49 6.82
CA SER A 17 -11.03 44.65 8.10
C SER A 17 -10.57 43.34 8.75
N ALA A 18 -10.86 42.18 8.15
CA ALA A 18 -10.53 40.86 8.71
C ALA A 18 -9.14 40.36 8.27
N VAL A 19 -8.41 41.14 7.47
CA VAL A 19 -7.05 40.85 7.03
C VAL A 19 -6.11 40.64 8.21
N LYS A 20 -5.36 39.54 8.16
CA LYS A 20 -4.26 39.26 9.08
C LYS A 20 -2.99 39.06 8.28
N ALA A 21 -1.94 39.78 8.64
CA ALA A 21 -0.59 39.53 8.15
C ALA A 21 0.09 38.50 9.05
N HIS A 22 0.83 37.59 8.45
CA HIS A 22 1.59 36.56 9.14
C HIS A 22 3.01 36.53 8.58
N ASP A 23 4.01 36.49 9.46
CA ASP A 23 5.43 36.43 9.06
C ASP A 23 5.88 35.02 8.67
N ARG A 24 5.07 34.01 9.03
CA ARG A 24 5.27 32.59 8.71
C ARG A 24 3.93 31.93 8.46
N LEU A 25 3.91 30.85 7.69
CA LEU A 25 2.74 30.01 7.50
C LEU A 25 2.20 29.54 8.88
N PRO A 26 0.98 29.93 9.28
CA PRO A 26 0.44 29.56 10.59
C PRO A 26 0.25 28.05 10.71
N LEU A 27 0.26 27.54 11.95
CA LEU A 27 0.02 26.13 12.19
C LEU A 27 -1.41 25.72 11.81
N GLY A 28 -1.49 24.62 11.09
CA GLY A 28 -2.74 24.00 10.65
C GLY A 28 -2.54 23.26 9.33
N THR A 29 -3.64 22.68 8.87
CA THR A 29 -3.73 21.99 7.60
C THR A 29 -4.35 22.90 6.55
N TYR A 30 -3.74 22.94 5.38
CA TYR A 30 -4.13 23.79 4.27
C TYR A 30 -4.25 22.96 3.01
N ARG A 31 -5.21 23.28 2.14
CA ARG A 31 -5.29 22.73 0.79
C ARG A 31 -4.83 23.78 -0.21
N VAL A 32 -3.98 23.37 -1.15
CA VAL A 32 -3.59 24.20 -2.29
C VAL A 32 -4.80 24.38 -3.20
N ARG A 33 -5.07 25.62 -3.58
CA ARG A 33 -6.12 25.97 -4.54
C ARG A 33 -5.58 26.93 -5.59
N PHE A 34 -5.84 26.64 -6.85
CA PHE A 34 -5.55 27.50 -7.98
C PHE A 34 -6.84 28.09 -8.56
N SER A 35 -6.79 29.39 -8.86
CA SER A 35 -7.80 30.06 -9.66
C SER A 35 -7.13 30.91 -10.71
N SER A 36 -7.65 30.91 -11.95
CA SER A 36 -7.15 31.78 -13.02
C SER A 36 -7.23 33.27 -12.69
N LYS A 37 -8.06 33.67 -11.72
CA LYS A 37 -8.21 35.08 -11.29
C LYS A 37 -7.25 35.47 -10.17
N GLU A 38 -7.01 34.56 -9.22
CA GLU A 38 -6.31 34.88 -7.96
C GLU A 38 -4.93 34.22 -7.86
N GLY A 39 -4.63 33.25 -8.73
CA GLY A 39 -3.42 32.42 -8.66
C GLY A 39 -3.54 31.32 -7.60
N PHE A 40 -2.40 30.89 -7.09
CA PHE A 40 -2.32 29.91 -6.01
C PHE A 40 -2.64 30.54 -4.65
N SER A 41 -3.36 29.78 -3.83
CA SER A 41 -3.71 30.14 -2.46
C SER A 41 -3.76 28.90 -1.57
N LEU A 42 -3.68 29.13 -0.25
CA LEU A 42 -3.84 28.10 0.77
C LEU A 42 -5.17 28.28 1.49
N VAL A 43 -6.05 27.28 1.38
CA VAL A 43 -7.34 27.27 2.06
C VAL A 43 -7.22 26.41 3.31
N ARG A 44 -7.41 27.00 4.50
CA ARG A 44 -7.37 26.25 5.76
C ARG A 44 -8.49 25.21 5.80
N THR A 45 -8.14 23.99 6.21
CA THR A 45 -9.09 22.88 6.39
C THR A 45 -9.08 22.40 7.85
N ALA A 46 -9.94 21.43 8.16
CA ALA A 46 -9.77 20.65 9.39
C ALA A 46 -8.42 19.94 9.35
N ASP A 47 -7.79 19.82 10.53
CA ASP A 47 -6.52 19.14 10.63
C ASP A 47 -6.68 17.65 10.36
N LEU A 48 -5.70 17.07 9.65
CA LEU A 48 -5.63 15.63 9.49
C LEU A 48 -5.26 15.01 10.84
N ALA A 49 -6.18 14.26 11.42
CA ALA A 49 -5.98 13.53 12.67
C ALA A 49 -6.40 12.07 12.50
N VAL A 50 -5.74 11.19 13.23
CA VAL A 50 -6.11 9.77 13.35
C VAL A 50 -7.44 9.60 14.09
N GLY A 51 -7.74 10.50 15.03
CA GLY A 51 -8.93 10.43 15.86
C GLY A 51 -8.84 9.25 16.83
N ALA A 52 -9.97 8.55 17.04
CA ALA A 52 -10.05 7.41 17.95
C ALA A 52 -9.71 6.05 17.28
N GLU A 53 -9.31 6.06 16.01
CA GLU A 53 -9.04 4.83 15.27
C GLU A 53 -7.69 4.24 15.71
N LYS A 54 -7.72 3.02 16.29
CA LYS A 54 -6.51 2.34 16.73
C LYS A 54 -5.60 2.06 15.54
N VAL A 55 -4.31 2.28 15.74
CA VAL A 55 -3.28 2.02 14.74
C VAL A 55 -2.72 0.62 14.98
N TYR A 56 -2.78 -0.23 13.95
CA TYR A 56 -2.27 -1.60 13.98
C TYR A 56 -0.89 -1.69 13.34
N GLY A 57 -0.09 -2.64 13.81
CA GLY A 57 1.27 -2.91 13.32
C GLY A 57 2.30 -1.83 13.70
N GLN A 58 3.50 -1.92 13.11
CA GLN A 58 4.65 -1.05 13.47
C GLN A 58 4.60 0.36 12.84
N ARG A 59 3.41 0.93 12.67
CA ARG A 59 3.21 2.21 11.96
C ARG A 59 3.76 3.39 12.77
N GLU A 60 3.55 3.42 14.09
CA GLU A 60 4.08 4.50 14.94
C GLU A 60 5.60 4.58 14.89
N ALA A 61 6.29 3.44 14.99
CA ALA A 61 7.75 3.37 14.89
C ALA A 61 8.28 3.90 13.55
N LYS A 62 7.53 3.70 12.45
CA LYS A 62 7.85 4.25 11.12
C LYS A 62 7.65 5.78 11.09
N VAL A 63 6.60 6.31 11.72
CA VAL A 63 6.40 7.77 11.87
C VAL A 63 7.55 8.38 12.68
N ASP A 64 7.90 7.79 13.82
CA ASP A 64 9.04 8.23 14.62
C ASP A 64 10.35 8.23 13.83
N LYS A 65 10.55 7.21 12.98
CA LYS A 65 11.71 7.13 12.09
C LYS A 65 11.77 8.30 11.11
N ILE A 66 10.65 8.72 10.53
CA ILE A 66 10.60 9.88 9.60
C ILE A 66 11.09 11.14 10.31
N PHE A 67 10.50 11.47 11.46
CA PHE A 67 10.82 12.72 12.16
C PHE A 67 12.21 12.71 12.82
N ARG A 68 12.67 11.56 13.33
CA ARG A 68 14.06 11.42 13.81
C ARG A 68 15.07 11.69 12.70
N THR A 69 14.79 11.22 11.49
CA THR A 69 15.66 11.44 10.35
C THR A 69 15.58 12.89 9.87
N TYR A 70 14.38 13.46 9.79
CA TYR A 70 14.20 14.87 9.42
C TYR A 70 14.98 15.81 10.34
N ALA A 71 14.95 15.56 11.66
CA ALA A 71 15.71 16.33 12.64
C ALA A 71 17.23 16.31 12.42
N ARG A 72 17.77 15.34 11.67
CA ARG A 72 19.21 15.18 11.38
C ARG A 72 19.59 15.63 9.97
N LEU A 73 18.63 16.07 9.16
CA LEU A 73 18.85 16.49 7.78
C LEU A 73 18.72 18.01 7.67
N ASP A 74 19.66 18.61 6.94
CA ASP A 74 19.64 20.02 6.52
C ASP A 74 19.10 20.19 5.09
N ARG A 75 18.29 19.22 4.63
CA ARG A 75 17.72 19.18 3.28
C ARG A 75 16.30 18.63 3.31
N ASN A 76 15.63 18.68 2.15
CA ASN A 76 14.31 18.07 1.97
C ASN A 76 14.32 16.57 2.28
N LEU A 77 13.23 16.09 2.88
CA LEU A 77 12.99 14.68 3.16
C LEU A 77 11.80 14.19 2.35
N GLY A 78 12.06 13.42 1.29
CA GLY A 78 11.02 12.70 0.56
C GLY A 78 10.67 11.36 1.20
N VAL A 79 9.37 11.12 1.38
CA VAL A 79 8.76 9.88 1.90
C VAL A 79 7.69 9.41 0.92
N MET A 80 7.92 8.27 0.28
CA MET A 80 6.96 7.65 -0.64
C MET A 80 6.30 6.46 0.06
N LEU A 81 4.97 6.41 0.06
CA LEU A 81 4.16 5.31 0.55
C LEU A 81 3.52 4.62 -0.66
N SER A 82 3.92 3.37 -0.94
CA SER A 82 3.33 2.60 -2.04
C SER A 82 2.56 1.40 -1.52
N GLY A 83 1.56 0.95 -2.27
CA GLY A 83 0.81 -0.26 -1.95
C GLY A 83 -0.61 -0.15 -2.48
N ASN A 84 -1.38 -1.22 -2.48
CA ASN A 84 -2.72 -1.22 -3.05
C ASN A 84 -3.72 -0.36 -2.24
N LYS A 85 -4.84 -0.02 -2.88
CA LYS A 85 -5.94 0.70 -2.21
C LYS A 85 -6.43 -0.12 -1.01
N GLY A 86 -6.70 0.54 0.12
CA GLY A 86 -7.19 -0.12 1.34
C GLY A 86 -6.11 -0.70 2.28
N GLN A 87 -4.81 -0.62 1.96
CA GLN A 87 -3.73 -1.08 2.85
C GLN A 87 -3.39 -0.08 3.99
N GLY A 88 -4.08 1.06 4.07
CA GLY A 88 -3.90 2.04 5.16
C GLY A 88 -2.87 3.14 4.92
N LYS A 89 -2.51 3.43 3.65
CA LYS A 89 -1.63 4.56 3.28
C LYS A 89 -2.17 5.91 3.77
N SER A 90 -3.46 6.19 3.53
CA SER A 90 -4.10 7.44 3.95
C SER A 90 -4.19 7.57 5.47
N MET A 91 -4.33 6.45 6.20
CA MET A 91 -4.26 6.43 7.66
C MET A 91 -2.86 6.82 8.15
N PHE A 92 -1.82 6.25 7.55
CA PHE A 92 -0.45 6.61 7.88
C PHE A 92 -0.14 8.08 7.56
N LEU A 93 -0.65 8.62 6.44
CA LEU A 93 -0.54 10.06 6.15
C LEU A 93 -1.12 10.92 7.26
N ARG A 94 -2.28 10.55 7.82
CA ARG A 94 -2.89 11.27 8.96
C ARG A 94 -1.98 11.25 10.17
N MET A 95 -1.36 10.09 10.48
CA MET A 95 -0.39 10.00 11.57
C MET A 95 0.83 10.91 11.36
N VAL A 96 1.37 10.97 10.13
CA VAL A 96 2.49 11.84 9.80
C VAL A 96 2.08 13.31 9.90
N ALA A 97 0.89 13.68 9.41
CA ALA A 97 0.35 15.04 9.51
C ALA A 97 0.14 15.49 10.95
N GLU A 98 -0.48 14.65 11.77
CA GLU A 98 -0.71 14.91 13.19
C GLU A 98 0.62 15.11 13.92
N ARG A 99 1.61 14.25 13.65
CA ARG A 99 2.95 14.41 14.22
C ARG A 99 3.68 15.66 13.72
N ALA A 100 3.49 16.06 12.46
CA ALA A 100 4.06 17.29 11.92
C ALA A 100 3.51 18.52 12.64
N ILE A 101 2.18 18.60 12.81
CA ILE A 101 1.55 19.69 13.57
C ILE A 101 2.06 19.73 15.01
N ALA A 102 2.17 18.57 15.68
CA ALA A 102 2.73 18.47 17.02
C ALA A 102 4.20 18.94 17.13
N GLN A 103 4.96 18.87 16.04
CA GLN A 103 6.34 19.39 15.95
C GLN A 103 6.41 20.84 15.46
N GLY A 104 5.27 21.52 15.27
CA GLY A 104 5.24 22.89 14.80
C GLY A 104 5.44 23.05 13.29
N LEU A 105 5.15 22.00 12.52
CA LEU A 105 5.17 22.04 11.05
C LEU A 105 3.74 22.14 10.52
N PRO A 106 3.38 23.21 9.79
CA PRO A 106 2.12 23.26 9.05
C PRO A 106 2.03 22.13 8.03
N VAL A 107 0.81 21.75 7.66
CA VAL A 107 0.55 20.68 6.69
C VAL A 107 -0.12 21.27 5.46
N VAL A 108 0.40 20.95 4.27
CA VAL A 108 -0.12 21.42 2.98
C VAL A 108 -0.51 20.23 2.13
N LEU A 109 -1.78 20.17 1.74
CA LEU A 109 -2.37 19.12 0.91
C LEU A 109 -2.44 19.60 -0.53
N VAL A 110 -1.83 18.83 -1.43
CA VAL A 110 -1.89 19.07 -2.86
C VAL A 110 -2.85 18.05 -3.47
N THR A 111 -3.98 18.54 -3.98
CA THR A 111 -5.08 17.69 -4.50
C THR A 111 -5.42 17.96 -5.96
N GLU A 112 -4.78 18.94 -6.58
CA GLU A 112 -5.02 19.34 -7.96
C GLU A 112 -3.71 19.71 -8.65
N ASP A 113 -3.70 19.57 -9.97
CA ASP A 113 -2.57 19.93 -10.82
C ASP A 113 -2.86 21.28 -11.50
N ALA A 114 -1.87 22.16 -11.47
CA ALA A 114 -1.91 23.46 -12.12
C ALA A 114 -0.48 23.90 -12.49
N ASP A 115 -0.35 24.64 -13.58
CA ASP A 115 0.94 25.16 -14.02
C ASP A 115 1.52 26.14 -12.97
N GLY A 116 2.81 25.99 -12.66
CA GLY A 116 3.49 26.80 -11.64
C GLY A 116 3.30 26.31 -10.20
N ILE A 117 2.67 25.14 -9.98
CA ILE A 117 2.50 24.58 -8.64
C ILE A 117 3.83 24.35 -7.93
N VAL A 118 4.87 23.95 -8.68
CA VAL A 118 6.21 23.73 -8.14
C VAL A 118 6.81 25.00 -7.59
N ASP A 119 6.75 26.09 -8.36
CA ASP A 119 7.26 27.40 -7.96
C ASP A 119 6.51 27.91 -6.74
N PHE A 120 5.18 27.72 -6.72
CA PHE A 120 4.37 28.06 -5.55
C PHE A 120 4.80 27.28 -4.30
N LEU A 121 4.96 25.95 -4.40
CA LEU A 121 5.37 25.12 -3.26
C LEU A 121 6.78 25.47 -2.76
N ASP A 122 7.69 25.90 -3.64
CA ASP A 122 9.03 26.34 -3.26
C ASP A 122 9.04 27.68 -2.50
N THR A 123 7.98 28.48 -2.61
CA THR A 123 7.83 29.75 -1.86
C THR A 123 7.36 29.56 -0.41
N LEU A 124 6.88 28.35 -0.04
CA LEU A 124 6.30 28.09 1.28
C LEU A 124 7.36 27.97 2.37
N ASP A 125 7.02 28.21 3.64
CA ASP A 125 7.93 27.96 4.75
C ASP A 125 8.20 26.45 4.97
N GLU A 126 9.01 26.14 5.99
CA GLU A 126 9.23 24.78 6.49
C GLU A 126 7.88 24.13 6.87
N CYS A 127 7.48 23.11 6.12
CA CYS A 127 6.19 22.45 6.28
C CYS A 127 6.24 20.98 5.81
N LEU A 128 5.16 20.24 6.12
CA LEU A 128 4.87 18.94 5.52
C LEU A 128 3.97 19.15 4.29
N VAL A 129 4.42 18.73 3.12
CA VAL A 129 3.62 18.72 1.89
C VAL A 129 3.18 17.29 1.59
N ILE A 130 1.87 17.09 1.45
CA ILE A 130 1.26 15.78 1.19
C ILE A 130 0.66 15.77 -0.22
N PHE A 131 1.00 14.72 -0.96
CA PHE A 131 0.36 14.34 -2.20
C PHE A 131 -0.31 12.98 -1.99
N ASP A 132 -1.64 12.94 -1.95
CA ASP A 132 -2.39 11.68 -1.84
C ASP A 132 -2.82 11.22 -3.24
N GLU A 133 -2.64 9.93 -3.54
CA GLU A 133 -2.87 9.32 -4.85
C GLU A 133 -2.19 10.12 -5.98
N PHE A 134 -0.90 10.38 -5.82
CA PHE A 134 -0.11 11.28 -6.66
C PHE A 134 -0.21 10.95 -8.16
N GLU A 135 -0.24 9.66 -8.50
CA GLU A 135 -0.40 9.17 -9.86
C GLU A 135 -1.74 9.54 -10.50
N LYS A 136 -2.79 9.77 -9.71
CA LYS A 136 -4.10 10.17 -10.20
C LYS A 136 -4.22 11.68 -10.41
N VAL A 137 -3.44 12.46 -9.66
CA VAL A 137 -3.42 13.92 -9.78
C VAL A 137 -2.46 14.36 -10.88
N PHE A 138 -1.31 13.69 -11.01
CA PHE A 138 -0.23 14.08 -11.93
C PHE A 138 0.06 12.97 -12.92
N ALA A 139 -0.20 13.23 -14.20
CA ALA A 139 0.02 12.27 -15.27
C ALA A 139 1.50 11.91 -15.44
N SER A 140 1.80 10.61 -15.51
CA SER A 140 3.15 10.09 -15.75
C SER A 140 3.59 10.10 -17.22
N GLY A 141 2.68 10.45 -18.13
CA GLY A 141 2.88 10.37 -19.58
C GLY A 141 2.94 8.94 -20.14
N ARG A 142 2.63 7.92 -19.33
CA ARG A 142 2.57 6.49 -19.73
C ARG A 142 1.14 6.03 -20.09
N GLY A 143 0.37 6.89 -20.76
CA GLY A 143 -1.00 6.60 -21.20
C GLY A 143 -1.13 6.50 -22.72
N HIS A 144 -2.30 6.03 -23.20
CA HIS A 144 -2.63 5.99 -24.63
C HIS A 144 -2.72 7.38 -25.28
N LEU A 145 -2.91 8.41 -24.47
CA LEU A 145 -2.88 9.81 -24.88
C LEU A 145 -1.48 10.35 -24.59
N ALA A 146 -0.85 10.98 -25.58
CA ALA A 146 0.48 11.57 -25.52
C ALA A 146 0.53 12.84 -24.64
N GLU A 147 0.09 12.72 -23.39
CA GLU A 147 0.17 13.81 -22.43
C GLU A 147 1.61 13.93 -21.90
N PRO A 148 2.11 15.17 -21.72
CA PRO A 148 3.41 15.39 -21.13
C PRO A 148 3.46 14.83 -19.70
N ASN A 149 4.60 14.26 -19.30
CA ASN A 149 4.80 13.77 -17.94
C ASN A 149 4.83 14.95 -16.97
N ARG A 150 3.70 15.20 -16.30
CA ARG A 150 3.51 16.26 -15.31
C ARG A 150 4.12 15.91 -13.96
N GLN A 151 4.51 14.68 -13.71
CA GLN A 151 5.22 14.32 -12.46
C GLN A 151 6.66 14.84 -12.43
N ASN A 152 7.31 14.96 -13.59
CA ASN A 152 8.71 15.38 -13.67
C ASN A 152 8.96 16.82 -13.19
N GLN A 153 7.92 17.68 -13.16
CA GLN A 153 8.05 19.04 -12.65
C GLN A 153 8.49 19.05 -11.16
N PHE A 154 8.11 18.03 -10.38
CA PHE A 154 8.43 17.95 -8.95
C PHE A 154 9.87 17.50 -8.65
N LEU A 155 10.65 17.11 -9.66
CA LEU A 155 12.01 16.60 -9.44
C LEU A 155 12.94 17.62 -8.76
N THR A 156 12.74 18.90 -9.04
CA THR A 156 13.49 20.03 -8.45
C THR A 156 13.10 20.30 -6.99
N LEU A 157 11.88 19.97 -6.59
CA LEU A 157 11.49 20.06 -5.17
C LEU A 157 12.17 18.95 -4.36
N PHE A 158 12.34 17.78 -4.97
CA PHE A 158 12.88 16.61 -4.27
C PHE A 158 14.40 16.55 -4.27
N ASP A 159 15.10 17.23 -5.17
CA ASP A 159 16.57 17.16 -5.26
C ASP A 159 17.32 17.95 -4.16
N GLY A 160 16.58 18.73 -3.36
CA GLY A 160 17.12 19.44 -2.20
C GLY A 160 17.88 20.72 -2.54
N MET A 161 17.65 21.31 -3.72
CA MET A 161 18.20 22.62 -4.09
C MET A 161 17.51 23.80 -3.39
N SER A 162 16.35 23.57 -2.75
CA SER A 162 15.65 24.60 -1.97
C SER A 162 16.43 24.95 -0.71
N SER A 163 16.48 26.25 -0.37
CA SER A 163 17.12 26.75 0.86
C SER A 163 16.32 26.41 2.13
N VAL A 164 15.04 26.09 1.97
CA VAL A 164 14.12 25.72 3.05
C VAL A 164 13.89 24.23 3.01
N ARG A 165 14.25 23.53 4.10
CA ARG A 165 13.99 22.10 4.21
C ARG A 165 12.50 21.84 4.44
N ARG A 166 11.93 20.87 3.74
CA ARG A 166 10.53 20.44 3.88
C ARG A 166 10.42 18.92 3.88
N ILE A 167 9.31 18.39 4.40
CA ILE A 167 8.97 16.97 4.26
C ILE A 167 7.98 16.85 3.11
N TYR A 168 8.29 16.00 2.13
CA TYR A 168 7.37 15.66 1.05
C TYR A 168 6.88 14.23 1.25
N CYS A 169 5.59 14.05 1.51
CA CYS A 169 4.99 12.74 1.65
C CYS A 169 4.06 12.46 0.47
N VAL A 170 4.31 11.36 -0.23
CA VAL A 170 3.60 11.00 -1.47
C VAL A 170 3.00 9.61 -1.29
N THR A 171 1.71 9.43 -1.57
CA THR A 171 1.10 8.09 -1.67
C THR A 171 0.88 7.72 -3.12
N VAL A 172 1.14 6.43 -3.41
CA VAL A 172 0.96 5.86 -4.74
C VAL A 172 0.31 4.49 -4.64
N ASN A 173 -0.64 4.18 -5.53
CA ASN A 173 -1.23 2.84 -5.57
C ASN A 173 -0.35 1.86 -6.34
N ASP A 174 0.09 2.24 -7.53
CA ASP A 174 1.05 1.49 -8.34
C ASP A 174 2.32 2.32 -8.57
N VAL A 175 3.48 1.74 -8.29
CA VAL A 175 4.79 2.38 -8.50
C VAL A 175 5.11 2.50 -9.99
N GLN A 176 4.51 1.67 -10.85
CA GLN A 176 4.69 1.73 -12.31
C GLN A 176 4.09 3.00 -12.93
N ASP A 177 3.09 3.57 -12.27
CA ASP A 177 2.44 4.83 -12.64
C ASP A 177 3.20 6.06 -12.13
N VAL A 178 4.34 5.85 -11.48
CA VAL A 178 5.24 6.90 -11.03
C VAL A 178 6.44 7.00 -11.98
N SER A 179 6.84 8.24 -12.28
CA SER A 179 8.04 8.50 -13.08
C SER A 179 9.26 7.77 -12.52
N HIS A 180 9.98 7.05 -13.38
CA HIS A 180 11.23 6.39 -12.99
C HIS A 180 12.31 7.39 -12.52
N TYR A 181 12.16 8.68 -12.82
CA TYR A 181 13.05 9.72 -12.29
C TYR A 181 12.76 10.04 -10.81
N ILE A 182 11.54 9.77 -10.34
CA ILE A 182 11.13 9.91 -8.94
C ILE A 182 11.52 8.65 -8.15
N VAL A 183 11.26 7.48 -8.72
CA VAL A 183 11.53 6.17 -8.11
C VAL A 183 13.04 5.86 -8.09
N ASN A 184 13.50 5.08 -7.11
CA ASN A 184 14.87 4.54 -7.01
C ASN A 184 16.01 5.56 -6.84
N ARG A 185 15.75 6.73 -6.26
CA ARG A 185 16.81 7.68 -5.88
C ARG A 185 16.68 8.14 -4.42
N PRO A 186 17.48 7.57 -3.49
CA PRO A 186 17.50 7.97 -2.08
C PRO A 186 17.82 9.44 -1.81
N GLY A 187 18.42 10.13 -2.80
CA GLY A 187 18.65 11.58 -2.75
C GLY A 187 17.38 12.41 -2.88
N ARG A 188 16.30 11.84 -3.43
CA ARG A 188 14.98 12.48 -3.60
C ARG A 188 13.97 11.94 -2.59
N PHE A 189 13.75 10.64 -2.64
CA PHE A 189 12.91 9.91 -1.69
C PHE A 189 13.80 9.06 -0.81
N HIS A 190 14.11 9.59 0.38
CA HIS A 190 14.94 8.89 1.35
C HIS A 190 14.24 7.62 1.86
N TYR A 191 12.91 7.68 2.01
CA TYR A 191 12.10 6.53 2.37
C TYR A 191 11.14 6.15 1.26
N HIS A 192 11.18 4.88 0.88
CA HIS A 192 10.11 4.22 0.15
C HIS A 192 9.51 3.15 1.07
N MET A 193 8.41 3.48 1.72
CA MET A 193 7.69 2.57 2.60
C MET A 193 6.64 1.82 1.79
N ARG A 194 6.87 0.52 1.60
CA ARG A 194 5.90 -0.37 0.96
C ARG A 194 4.91 -0.85 2.00
N PHE A 195 3.65 -0.53 1.79
CA PHE A 195 2.52 -1.08 2.52
C PHE A 195 2.18 -2.41 1.89
N ASP A 196 1.87 -3.36 2.77
CA ASP A 196 1.47 -4.69 2.39
C ASP A 196 0.11 -4.99 3.03
N TYR A 197 -0.46 -6.12 2.66
CA TYR A 197 -1.69 -6.59 3.28
C TYR A 197 -1.45 -7.03 4.73
N PRO A 198 -2.41 -6.78 5.64
CA PRO A 198 -2.39 -7.31 6.99
C PRO A 198 -2.05 -8.80 7.06
N GLY A 199 -0.97 -9.11 7.77
CA GLY A 199 -0.62 -10.49 8.11
C GLY A 199 -1.58 -11.09 9.15
N PRO A 200 -1.50 -12.40 9.41
CA PRO A 200 -2.42 -13.09 10.34
C PRO A 200 -2.46 -12.47 11.73
N ASP A 201 -1.31 -12.06 12.27
CA ASP A 201 -1.24 -11.42 13.59
C ASP A 201 -1.93 -10.05 13.62
N GLU A 202 -1.76 -9.23 12.57
CA GLU A 202 -2.47 -7.95 12.44
C GLU A 202 -3.98 -8.17 12.27
N VAL A 203 -4.40 -9.23 11.55
CA VAL A 203 -5.82 -9.59 11.40
C VAL A 203 -6.43 -10.03 12.72
N ARG A 204 -5.73 -10.88 13.50
CA ARG A 204 -6.18 -11.28 14.84
C ARG A 204 -6.36 -10.08 15.75
N GLU A 205 -5.36 -9.20 15.79
CA GLU A 205 -5.42 -7.99 16.62
C GLU A 205 -6.58 -7.09 16.18
N TYR A 206 -6.73 -6.86 14.88
CA TYR A 206 -7.80 -6.04 14.34
C TYR A 206 -9.20 -6.58 14.67
N LEU A 207 -9.44 -7.87 14.42
CA LEU A 207 -10.75 -8.48 14.65
C LEU A 207 -11.07 -8.61 16.13
N ALA A 208 -10.09 -8.88 16.99
CA ALA A 208 -10.30 -8.90 18.44
C ALA A 208 -10.80 -7.54 18.97
N ASP A 209 -10.30 -6.45 18.39
CA ASP A 209 -10.69 -5.10 18.79
C ASP A 209 -12.01 -4.64 18.14
N GLN A 210 -12.21 -4.95 16.86
CA GLN A 210 -13.37 -4.45 16.09
C GLN A 210 -14.60 -5.36 16.14
N ALA A 211 -14.41 -6.66 16.43
CA ALA A 211 -15.47 -7.65 16.56
C ALA A 211 -15.31 -8.42 17.88
N PRO A 212 -15.46 -7.75 19.04
CA PRO A 212 -15.21 -8.35 20.35
C PRO A 212 -16.16 -9.52 20.69
N HIS A 213 -17.30 -9.64 19.98
CA HIS A 213 -18.26 -10.73 20.14
C HIS A 213 -18.04 -11.89 19.17
N ALA A 214 -17.08 -11.79 18.27
CA ALA A 214 -16.74 -12.87 17.35
C ALA A 214 -16.20 -14.08 18.11
N ALA A 215 -16.59 -15.29 17.68
CA ALA A 215 -16.02 -16.50 18.20
C ALA A 215 -14.51 -16.57 17.86
N ALA A 216 -13.68 -16.96 18.83
CA ALA A 216 -12.22 -17.01 18.66
C ALA A 216 -11.79 -17.94 17.51
N SER A 217 -12.54 -19.03 17.26
CA SER A 217 -12.33 -19.91 16.11
C SER A 217 -12.54 -19.21 14.77
N GLU A 218 -13.51 -18.30 14.69
CA GLU A 218 -13.82 -17.55 13.47
C GLU A 218 -12.80 -16.44 13.22
N VAL A 219 -12.27 -15.82 14.30
CA VAL A 219 -11.13 -14.89 14.20
C VAL A 219 -9.89 -15.63 13.67
N GLU A 220 -9.63 -16.84 14.15
CA GLU A 220 -8.54 -17.67 13.64
C GLU A 220 -8.76 -18.07 12.17
N ASN A 221 -9.99 -18.42 11.79
CA ASN A 221 -10.35 -18.69 10.39
C ASN A 221 -10.03 -17.49 9.48
N ALA A 222 -10.37 -16.28 9.92
CA ALA A 222 -10.07 -15.05 9.19
C ALA A 222 -8.57 -14.76 9.09
N ALA A 223 -7.81 -15.01 10.16
CA ALA A 223 -6.35 -14.85 10.17
C ALA A 223 -5.65 -15.87 9.25
N LEU A 224 -6.09 -17.12 9.24
CA LEU A 224 -5.61 -18.12 8.30
C LEU A 224 -6.03 -17.79 6.86
N PHE A 225 -7.22 -17.23 6.68
CA PHE A 225 -7.67 -16.74 5.37
C PHE A 225 -6.83 -15.58 4.86
N SER A 226 -6.30 -14.71 5.71
CA SER A 226 -5.43 -13.61 5.27
C SER A 226 -4.06 -14.08 4.77
N ARG A 227 -3.62 -15.30 5.12
CA ARG A 227 -2.46 -15.95 4.45
C ARG A 227 -2.75 -16.30 3.00
N ARG A 228 -4.02 -16.58 2.70
CA ARG A 228 -4.51 -17.12 1.42
C ARG A 228 -4.99 -16.01 0.50
N VAL A 229 -5.58 -14.96 1.06
CA VAL A 229 -6.20 -13.86 0.34
C VAL A 229 -5.69 -12.56 0.90
N ASN A 230 -5.35 -11.66 -0.01
CA ASN A 230 -4.94 -10.30 0.28
C ASN A 230 -6.10 -9.48 0.87
N LEU A 231 -6.27 -9.55 2.19
CA LEU A 231 -7.26 -8.77 2.91
C LEU A 231 -6.77 -7.34 3.12
N THR A 232 -7.55 -6.35 2.68
CA THR A 232 -7.29 -4.94 2.98
C THR A 232 -7.95 -4.56 4.31
N TYR A 233 -7.57 -3.42 4.90
CA TYR A 233 -8.28 -2.91 6.08
C TYR A 233 -9.75 -2.57 5.80
N ASP A 234 -10.10 -2.32 4.54
CA ASP A 234 -11.50 -2.15 4.11
C ASP A 234 -12.26 -3.49 4.15
N HIS A 235 -11.62 -4.57 3.66
CA HIS A 235 -12.16 -5.93 3.81
C HIS A 235 -12.31 -6.32 5.27
N LEU A 236 -11.29 -6.06 6.10
CA LEU A 236 -11.32 -6.37 7.52
C LEU A 236 -12.42 -5.61 8.26
N ARG A 237 -12.68 -4.34 7.91
CA ARG A 237 -13.77 -3.58 8.49
C ARG A 237 -15.14 -4.20 8.17
N ALA A 238 -15.35 -4.64 6.93
CA ALA A 238 -16.58 -5.31 6.52
C ALA A 238 -16.73 -6.68 7.22
N ILE A 239 -15.66 -7.47 7.26
CA ILE A 239 -15.62 -8.75 7.98
C ILE A 239 -15.92 -8.55 9.46
N ALA A 240 -15.26 -7.59 10.12
CA ALA A 240 -15.45 -7.30 11.54
C ALA A 240 -16.90 -6.92 11.86
N PHE A 241 -17.53 -6.11 10.99
CA PHE A 241 -18.91 -5.69 11.15
C PHE A 241 -19.86 -6.90 11.21
N GLU A 242 -19.73 -7.83 10.26
CA GLU A 242 -20.57 -9.04 10.20
C GLU A 242 -20.21 -10.05 11.31
N MET A 243 -18.91 -10.25 11.59
CA MET A 243 -18.42 -11.17 12.62
C MET A 243 -18.78 -10.75 14.04
N ASN A 244 -19.14 -9.48 14.26
CA ASN A 244 -19.56 -9.02 15.58
C ASN A 244 -20.93 -9.60 16.00
N HIS A 245 -21.61 -10.35 15.14
CA HIS A 245 -22.75 -11.16 15.52
C HIS A 245 -22.28 -12.52 16.09
N PRO A 246 -22.68 -12.91 17.32
CA PRO A 246 -22.12 -14.09 18.00
C PRO A 246 -22.27 -15.43 17.28
N GLU A 247 -23.27 -15.57 16.41
CA GLU A 247 -23.54 -16.79 15.63
C GLU A 247 -22.94 -16.74 14.22
N ALA A 248 -22.33 -15.63 13.83
CA ALA A 248 -21.80 -15.46 12.49
C ALA A 248 -20.59 -16.36 12.24
N LYS A 249 -20.61 -17.03 11.09
CA LYS A 249 -19.50 -17.86 10.63
C LYS A 249 -18.71 -17.10 9.58
N PHE A 250 -17.40 -17.12 9.71
CA PHE A 250 -16.51 -16.46 8.76
C PHE A 250 -16.72 -16.95 7.33
N SER A 251 -17.01 -18.25 7.15
CA SER A 251 -17.28 -18.85 5.83
C SER A 251 -18.50 -18.25 5.13
N GLU A 252 -19.56 -17.94 5.86
CA GLU A 252 -20.80 -17.37 5.30
C GLU A 252 -20.56 -15.89 4.93
N ILE A 253 -19.86 -15.16 5.80
CA ILE A 253 -19.50 -13.75 5.59
C ILE A 253 -18.67 -13.57 4.31
N VAL A 254 -17.65 -14.38 4.09
CA VAL A 254 -16.79 -14.24 2.91
C VAL A 254 -17.52 -14.58 1.61
N GLU A 255 -18.53 -15.47 1.65
CA GLU A 255 -19.37 -15.78 0.49
C GLU A 255 -20.29 -14.59 0.12
N ASP A 256 -20.79 -13.88 1.12
CA ASP A 256 -21.70 -12.75 0.92
C ASP A 256 -20.98 -11.42 0.62
N LEU A 257 -19.75 -11.25 1.13
CA LEU A 257 -18.97 -10.04 0.91
C LEU A 257 -18.39 -9.99 -0.50
N ASN A 258 -18.38 -8.78 -1.09
CA ASN A 258 -17.71 -8.49 -2.36
C ASN A 258 -16.17 -8.43 -2.21
N ILE A 259 -15.59 -9.42 -1.55
CA ILE A 259 -14.16 -9.67 -1.51
C ILE A 259 -13.88 -10.50 -2.76
N LYS A 260 -13.24 -9.91 -3.76
CA LYS A 260 -12.86 -10.58 -5.02
C LYS A 260 -11.87 -11.71 -4.75
N ALA A 261 -12.33 -12.83 -4.21
CA ALA A 261 -11.53 -14.02 -3.97
C ALA A 261 -11.49 -14.90 -5.22
N ILE A 262 -11.14 -14.35 -6.38
CA ILE A 262 -11.10 -15.11 -7.65
C ILE A 262 -10.08 -14.53 -8.66
N GLU A 263 -9.00 -13.89 -8.22
CA GLU A 263 -7.88 -13.64 -9.15
C GLU A 263 -6.84 -14.75 -8.95
N PRO A 264 -6.51 -15.50 -10.03
CA PRO A 264 -5.56 -16.59 -9.90
C PRO A 264 -4.20 -15.99 -9.54
N SER A 265 -3.56 -16.58 -8.53
CA SER A 265 -2.28 -16.11 -8.00
C SER A 265 -1.15 -16.93 -8.60
N THR A 266 0.01 -16.32 -8.80
CA THR A 266 1.19 -17.05 -9.28
C THR A 266 1.88 -17.74 -8.11
N TYR A 267 2.03 -19.05 -8.20
CA TYR A 267 2.75 -19.87 -7.23
C TYR A 267 3.99 -20.45 -7.89
N ARG A 268 5.12 -20.41 -7.19
CA ARG A 268 6.28 -21.23 -7.48
C ARG A 268 6.01 -22.62 -6.91
N VAL A 269 5.86 -23.58 -7.80
CA VAL A 269 5.68 -24.99 -7.46
C VAL A 269 7.06 -25.63 -7.42
N GLU A 270 7.34 -26.44 -6.40
CA GLU A 270 8.54 -27.27 -6.29
C GLU A 270 8.16 -28.71 -5.94
N ALA A 271 8.49 -29.65 -6.81
CA ALA A 271 8.37 -31.09 -6.58
C ALA A 271 9.77 -31.66 -6.26
N LYS A 272 9.96 -32.18 -5.05
CA LYS A 272 11.23 -32.73 -4.56
C LYS A 272 11.17 -34.26 -4.52
N TYR A 273 12.14 -34.91 -5.15
CA TYR A 273 12.27 -36.37 -5.23
C TYR A 273 13.23 -36.91 -4.16
N LEU A 274 13.19 -38.22 -3.91
CA LEU A 274 14.03 -38.89 -2.89
C LEU A 274 15.53 -38.87 -3.25
N ASP A 275 15.85 -38.83 -4.53
CA ASP A 275 17.21 -38.72 -5.07
C ASP A 275 17.81 -37.31 -4.92
N GLY A 276 17.01 -36.35 -4.45
CA GLY A 276 17.39 -34.94 -4.30
C GLY A 276 17.09 -34.08 -5.53
N THR A 277 16.54 -34.65 -6.60
CA THR A 277 16.10 -33.91 -7.80
C THR A 277 14.93 -32.99 -7.45
N VAL A 278 14.94 -31.77 -8.00
CA VAL A 278 13.86 -30.79 -7.82
C VAL A 278 13.38 -30.32 -9.18
N LEU A 279 12.08 -30.47 -9.43
CA LEU A 279 11.39 -29.83 -10.55
C LEU A 279 10.63 -28.62 -10.03
N ALA A 280 10.80 -27.47 -10.68
CA ALA A 280 10.14 -26.25 -10.26
C ALA A 280 9.70 -25.41 -11.45
N ASP A 281 8.50 -24.84 -11.35
CA ASP A 281 7.95 -23.91 -12.33
C ASP A 281 6.99 -22.92 -11.65
N GLU A 282 6.69 -21.82 -12.32
CA GLU A 282 5.66 -20.88 -11.88
C GLU A 282 4.33 -21.24 -12.53
N SER A 283 3.30 -21.42 -11.71
CA SER A 283 1.95 -21.75 -12.16
C SER A 283 0.96 -20.75 -11.59
N VAL A 284 0.08 -20.27 -12.46
CA VAL A 284 -1.03 -19.39 -12.10
C VAL A 284 -2.18 -20.28 -11.62
N LEU A 285 -2.43 -20.29 -10.32
CA LEU A 285 -3.41 -21.17 -9.69
C LEU A 285 -4.48 -20.36 -8.96
N ASN A 286 -5.71 -20.80 -9.12
CA ASN A 286 -6.80 -20.41 -8.25
C ASN A 286 -7.06 -21.53 -7.24
N LEU A 287 -6.32 -21.52 -6.13
CA LEU A 287 -6.53 -22.45 -5.02
C LEU A 287 -7.82 -22.16 -4.22
N HIS A 288 -8.57 -21.11 -4.60
CA HIS A 288 -9.75 -20.63 -3.88
C HIS A 288 -11.07 -20.99 -4.56
N GLU A 289 -11.02 -21.48 -5.81
CA GLU A 289 -12.22 -21.91 -6.52
C GLU A 289 -12.73 -23.23 -5.94
N ARG A 290 -13.83 -23.17 -5.17
CA ARG A 290 -14.54 -24.36 -4.71
C ARG A 290 -15.04 -25.14 -5.92
N SER A 291 -14.34 -26.22 -6.23
CA SER A 291 -14.80 -27.20 -7.19
C SER A 291 -14.15 -28.54 -6.86
N ASP A 292 -14.91 -29.64 -6.99
CA ASP A 292 -14.35 -30.99 -7.14
C ASP A 292 -13.46 -31.11 -8.41
N VAL A 293 -13.31 -30.01 -9.16
CA VAL A 293 -12.50 -29.95 -10.37
C VAL A 293 -11.04 -29.95 -9.95
N GLN A 294 -10.36 -31.04 -10.30
CA GLN A 294 -8.92 -31.15 -10.16
C GLN A 294 -8.22 -30.00 -10.89
N ARG A 295 -7.15 -29.48 -10.29
CA ARG A 295 -6.23 -28.53 -10.90
C ARG A 295 -4.99 -29.30 -11.29
N THR A 296 -4.61 -29.19 -12.55
CA THR A 296 -3.40 -29.82 -13.09
C THR A 296 -2.31 -28.75 -13.21
N ILE A 297 -1.15 -29.03 -12.61
CA ILE A 297 0.07 -28.25 -12.81
C ILE A 297 1.01 -29.03 -13.70
N GLU A 298 1.61 -28.34 -14.67
CA GLU A 298 2.65 -28.87 -15.53
C GLU A 298 4.01 -28.44 -14.97
N LEU A 299 4.88 -29.39 -14.66
CA LEU A 299 6.28 -29.13 -14.30
C LEU A 299 7.19 -29.67 -15.40
N ARG A 300 7.91 -28.76 -16.07
CA ARG A 300 8.85 -29.11 -17.14
C ARG A 300 10.25 -29.33 -16.60
N GLY A 301 10.74 -30.56 -16.75
CA GLY A 301 12.15 -30.90 -16.61
C GLY A 301 12.91 -30.74 -17.93
N THR A 302 14.21 -31.04 -17.91
CA THR A 302 15.08 -31.02 -19.11
C THR A 302 14.80 -32.14 -20.11
N GLN A 303 14.12 -33.21 -19.68
CA GLN A 303 13.89 -34.41 -20.49
C GLN A 303 12.43 -34.90 -20.49
N ARG A 304 11.57 -34.34 -19.64
CA ARG A 304 10.16 -34.74 -19.48
C ARG A 304 9.33 -33.62 -18.86
N ALA A 305 8.06 -33.53 -19.21
CA ALA A 305 7.03 -32.80 -18.48
C ALA A 305 6.21 -33.78 -17.63
N LEU A 306 5.81 -33.33 -16.45
CA LEU A 306 4.93 -34.08 -15.56
C LEU A 306 3.73 -33.23 -15.20
N PHE A 307 2.57 -33.87 -15.17
CA PHE A 307 1.29 -33.28 -14.84
C PHE A 307 0.85 -33.78 -13.47
N PHE A 308 0.67 -32.87 -12.52
CA PHE A 308 0.16 -33.20 -11.19
C PHE A 308 -1.23 -32.61 -11.01
N SER A 309 -2.23 -33.46 -10.87
CA SER A 309 -3.63 -33.11 -10.67
C SER A 309 -3.99 -33.27 -9.20
N PHE A 310 -4.52 -32.21 -8.59
CA PHE A 310 -4.94 -32.22 -7.18
C PHE A 310 -6.21 -31.39 -6.99
N ALA A 311 -7.01 -31.71 -5.98
CA ALA A 311 -8.12 -30.85 -5.61
C ALA A 311 -7.62 -29.73 -4.67
N PRO A 312 -8.03 -28.46 -4.86
CA PRO A 312 -7.63 -27.37 -3.96
C PRO A 312 -7.98 -27.60 -2.48
N ARG A 313 -8.94 -28.48 -2.18
CA ARG A 313 -9.30 -28.87 -0.80
C ARG A 313 -8.25 -29.74 -0.09
N ASP A 314 -7.38 -30.41 -0.84
CA ASP A 314 -6.45 -31.41 -0.31
C ASP A 314 -5.08 -30.80 0.05
N VAL A 315 -4.88 -29.51 -0.21
CA VAL A 315 -3.63 -28.80 0.11
C VAL A 315 -3.54 -28.47 1.61
N VAL A 316 -2.34 -28.59 2.16
CA VAL A 316 -2.03 -28.30 3.56
C VAL A 316 -1.23 -27.02 3.65
N PHE A 317 -1.60 -26.11 4.56
CA PHE A 317 -0.91 -24.85 4.77
C PHE A 317 0.06 -24.98 5.93
N GLU A 318 1.34 -24.72 5.67
CA GLU A 318 2.39 -24.81 6.66
C GLU A 318 2.56 -23.49 7.43
N ASP A 319 3.16 -23.57 8.62
CA ASP A 319 3.36 -22.42 9.50
C ASP A 319 4.24 -21.33 8.86
N ASP A 320 5.16 -21.72 7.97
CA ASP A 320 6.09 -20.86 7.24
C ASP A 320 5.47 -20.14 6.03
N GLY A 321 4.18 -20.36 5.76
CA GLY A 321 3.47 -19.76 4.63
C GLY A 321 3.61 -20.53 3.32
N SER A 322 4.37 -21.62 3.30
CA SER A 322 4.35 -22.57 2.19
C SER A 322 3.06 -23.41 2.21
N ILE A 323 2.67 -23.91 1.05
CA ILE A 323 1.54 -24.83 0.91
C ILE A 323 2.13 -26.17 0.49
N SER A 324 1.86 -27.24 1.20
CA SER A 324 2.23 -28.59 0.81
C SER A 324 1.04 -29.30 0.17
N ILE A 325 1.29 -30.10 -0.86
CA ILE A 325 0.29 -30.99 -1.45
C ILE A 325 0.66 -32.41 -1.01
N PRO A 326 -0.19 -33.10 -0.21
CA PRO A 326 0.09 -34.47 0.20
C PRO A 326 0.17 -35.39 -1.02
N VAL A 327 1.29 -36.08 -1.21
CA VAL A 327 1.55 -36.87 -2.42
C VAL A 327 0.47 -37.93 -2.69
N HIS A 328 -0.15 -38.46 -1.63
CA HIS A 328 -1.21 -39.46 -1.74
C HIS A 328 -2.56 -38.92 -2.24
N THR A 329 -2.74 -37.60 -2.34
CA THR A 329 -3.95 -36.95 -2.86
C THR A 329 -3.77 -36.43 -4.28
N ILE A 330 -2.63 -36.75 -4.92
CA ILE A 330 -2.26 -36.26 -6.25
C ILE A 330 -2.43 -37.39 -7.26
N ASP A 331 -2.97 -37.04 -8.42
CA ASP A 331 -2.95 -37.87 -9.61
C ASP A 331 -1.83 -37.36 -10.53
N ALA A 332 -0.90 -38.23 -10.92
CA ALA A 332 0.31 -37.86 -11.63
C ALA A 332 0.39 -38.58 -12.97
N MET A 333 0.65 -37.82 -14.04
CA MET A 333 0.77 -38.32 -15.40
C MET A 333 2.01 -37.72 -16.08
N ASP A 334 2.63 -38.47 -16.98
CA ASP A 334 3.63 -37.94 -17.90
C ASP A 334 3.02 -37.42 -19.21
N GLU A 335 3.87 -37.07 -20.18
CA GLU A 335 3.45 -36.56 -21.50
C GLU A 335 2.64 -37.57 -22.32
N ASP A 336 2.77 -38.87 -22.02
CA ASP A 336 2.09 -39.96 -22.72
C ASP A 336 0.82 -40.43 -21.96
N GLU A 337 0.37 -39.68 -20.97
CA GLU A 337 -0.76 -40.01 -20.06
C GLU A 337 -0.53 -41.29 -19.24
N GLU A 338 0.73 -41.68 -19.02
CA GLU A 338 1.10 -42.83 -18.19
C GLU A 338 1.51 -42.42 -16.76
N LEU A 339 1.35 -43.35 -15.82
CA LEU A 339 1.73 -43.10 -14.42
C LEU A 339 3.26 -43.13 -14.31
N PRO A 340 3.92 -42.05 -13.85
CA PRO A 340 5.37 -41.98 -13.83
C PRO A 340 5.98 -43.00 -12.85
N ASP A 341 7.13 -43.56 -13.24
CA ASP A 341 7.87 -44.57 -12.45
C ASP A 341 8.22 -44.11 -11.02
N GLU A 342 8.39 -42.79 -10.84
CA GLU A 342 8.72 -42.17 -9.57
C GLU A 342 7.82 -40.96 -9.29
N LEU A 343 7.20 -40.97 -8.10
CA LEU A 343 6.46 -39.83 -7.58
C LEU A 343 7.38 -38.95 -6.71
N PRO A 344 7.14 -37.63 -6.69
CA PRO A 344 7.87 -36.74 -5.79
C PRO A 344 7.57 -37.10 -4.33
N ALA A 345 8.55 -36.94 -3.45
CA ALA A 345 8.39 -37.12 -2.01
C ALA A 345 7.61 -35.98 -1.36
N ARG A 346 7.69 -34.77 -1.93
CA ARG A 346 6.97 -33.58 -1.47
C ARG A 346 6.72 -32.64 -2.63
N ILE A 347 5.50 -32.09 -2.72
CA ILE A 347 5.18 -30.95 -3.57
C ILE A 347 4.86 -29.76 -2.69
N THR A 348 5.48 -28.62 -2.97
CA THR A 348 5.28 -27.36 -2.25
C THR A 348 4.96 -26.22 -3.20
N LEU A 349 3.97 -25.41 -2.87
CA LEU A 349 3.60 -24.18 -3.55
C LEU A 349 4.02 -23.00 -2.67
N THR A 350 4.74 -22.05 -3.23
CA THR A 350 5.11 -20.80 -2.56
C THR A 350 4.56 -19.64 -3.36
N LEU A 351 3.76 -18.77 -2.73
CA LEU A 351 3.16 -17.63 -3.40
C LEU A 351 4.25 -16.67 -3.92
N VAL A 352 4.28 -16.41 -5.22
CA VAL A 352 5.21 -15.46 -5.83
C VAL A 352 4.74 -14.05 -5.52
N GLY A 353 5.53 -13.31 -4.74
CA GLY A 353 5.22 -11.94 -4.33
C GLY A 353 5.05 -11.76 -2.82
N GLN A 354 4.81 -12.83 -2.05
CA GLN A 354 5.05 -12.80 -0.60
C GLN A 354 6.52 -13.07 -0.35
N THR A 355 7.30 -12.00 -0.18
CA THR A 355 8.65 -12.16 0.35
C THR A 355 8.53 -12.46 1.84
N SER A 356 8.55 -13.74 2.20
CA SER A 356 8.99 -14.18 3.52
C SER A 356 10.45 -13.77 3.68
N TYR A 357 10.69 -12.56 4.16
CA TYR A 357 11.99 -12.23 4.76
C TYR A 357 12.05 -12.95 6.10
N SER A 358 12.46 -14.23 6.08
CA SER A 358 13.09 -14.81 7.25
C SER A 358 14.38 -14.02 7.48
N PHE A 359 14.36 -13.12 8.45
CA PHE A 359 15.62 -12.77 9.10
C PHE A 359 16.04 -14.02 9.86
N ASP A 360 16.98 -14.77 9.28
CA ASP A 360 17.81 -15.65 10.08
C ASP A 360 18.41 -14.81 11.21
N ARG A 361 18.32 -15.37 12.42
CA ARG A 361 18.57 -14.72 13.72
C ARG A 361 19.91 -14.03 13.84
#